data_AF-A0A117LBN2-F1
#
_entry.id   AF-A0A117LBN2-F1
#
_cell.length_a   1.000
_cell.length_b   1.000
_cell.length_c   1.000
_cell.angle_alpha   90.00
_cell.angle_beta   90.00
_cell.angle_gamma   90.00
#
_symmetry.space_group_name_H-M   'P 1'
#
loop_
_entity.id
_entity.type
_entity.pdbx_description
1 polymer ?
#
loop_
_entity_poly.entity_id
_entity_poly.type
_entity_poly.pdbx_seq_one_letter_code
_entity_poly.pdbx_strand_id
1 'polypeptide(L)'
;MTTPIARMMSTRLQGRELPQRYCYAASVFRRENHAGRQREFFQAGVELLGAGGPVADAEVIGLAAAALELAGIKDFRVAVGHVEVLAGVLRGAGFSAAEQEQAKIALGSKDLVAWERLVLKSRLPQDRKRVLASLPYRNGGIEVLERVRDLIRDESAQASLESLSRVWESLADFGFQGRAGIDLTLLRGLEYYTGIVFECYAAGVGYPLCGGGRYDCLLSKFGPSLPATGFALVIDRLLTALERRSAAVEEQVPDYFITGDDLRSVFRKAKELREEGFIVEVDVSERSRQEAIAYASRKGIPQILVIENSETVER
;
A
#
# COMPACT_ATOMS: atom_id res chain seq x y z
N MET A 1 3.34 6.41 9.14
CA MET A 1 3.32 5.86 10.51
C MET A 1 4.62 5.20 10.95
N THR A 2 5.53 4.87 10.02
CA THR A 2 6.84 4.25 10.30
C THR A 2 7.66 5.00 11.36
N THR A 3 7.85 6.32 11.25
CA THR A 3 8.61 7.11 12.24
C THR A 3 7.99 7.07 13.65
N PRO A 4 6.67 7.27 13.83
CA PRO A 4 6.01 7.03 15.12
C PRO A 4 6.24 5.62 15.70
N ILE A 5 6.17 4.57 14.87
CA ILE A 5 6.39 3.18 15.31
C ILE A 5 7.86 2.96 15.69
N ALA A 6 8.80 3.45 14.89
CA ALA A 6 10.22 3.42 15.22
C ALA A 6 10.49 4.11 16.57
N ARG A 7 9.93 5.30 16.80
CA ARG A 7 10.03 6.00 18.08
C ARG A 7 9.43 5.19 19.23
N MET A 8 8.25 4.58 19.03
CA MET A 8 7.59 3.76 20.04
C MET A 8 8.42 2.53 20.40
N MET A 9 8.99 1.85 19.40
CA MET A 9 9.90 0.72 19.59
C MET A 9 11.13 1.12 20.40
N SER A 10 11.76 2.23 20.05
CA SER A 10 12.97 2.73 20.72
C SER A 10 12.72 3.35 22.10
N THR A 11 11.48 3.56 22.54
CA THR A 11 11.18 4.25 23.82
C THR A 11 10.32 3.45 24.78
N ARG A 12 9.24 2.81 24.32
CA ARG A 12 8.25 2.14 25.19
C ARG A 12 8.29 0.62 25.09
N LEU A 13 8.83 0.09 24.00
CA LEU A 13 8.81 -1.36 23.71
C LEU A 13 10.23 -1.95 23.67
N GLN A 14 11.19 -1.28 24.32
CA GLN A 14 12.54 -1.79 24.51
C GLN A 14 12.51 -3.11 25.30
N GLY A 15 13.46 -4.00 25.02
CA GLY A 15 13.60 -5.28 25.73
C GLY A 15 12.60 -6.37 25.32
N ARG A 16 11.69 -6.10 24.37
CA ARG A 16 10.85 -7.15 23.77
C ARG A 16 11.69 -8.08 22.89
N GLU A 17 11.28 -9.35 22.86
CA GLU A 17 11.88 -10.37 22.02
C GLU A 17 11.70 -10.03 20.53
N LEU A 18 12.72 -10.28 19.70
CA LEU A 18 12.70 -9.97 18.28
C LEU A 18 12.52 -11.26 17.45
N PRO A 19 11.93 -11.18 16.23
CA PRO A 19 11.42 -9.97 15.58
C PRO A 19 10.01 -9.57 16.04
N GLN A 20 9.71 -8.28 15.97
CA GLN A 20 8.39 -7.71 16.28
C GLN A 20 7.65 -7.35 14.98
N ARG A 21 6.35 -7.65 14.92
CA ARG A 21 5.47 -7.34 13.79
C ARG A 21 4.34 -6.43 14.25
N TYR A 22 4.19 -5.28 13.60
CA TYR A 22 3.14 -4.31 13.88
C TYR A 22 2.32 -4.02 12.63
N CYS A 23 1.03 -3.73 12.82
CA CYS A 23 0.18 -3.16 11.79
C CYS A 23 -0.44 -1.85 12.28
N TYR A 24 -0.89 -1.01 11.35
CA TYR A 24 -1.58 0.24 11.65
C TYR A 24 -2.60 0.57 10.57
N ALA A 25 -3.61 1.36 10.95
CA ALA A 25 -4.53 2.06 10.05
C ALA A 25 -4.76 3.46 10.64
N ALA A 26 -4.32 4.51 9.95
CA ALA A 26 -4.38 5.87 10.46
C ALA A 26 -4.32 6.92 9.34
N SER A 27 -4.94 8.08 9.59
CA SER A 27 -4.71 9.28 8.79
C SER A 27 -3.26 9.76 8.93
N VAL A 28 -2.67 10.16 7.81
CA VAL A 28 -1.38 10.83 7.78
C VAL A 28 -1.49 12.17 7.06
N PHE A 29 -0.66 13.12 7.48
CA PHE A 29 -0.71 14.49 7.00
C PHE A 29 0.55 14.84 6.21
N ARG A 30 0.40 15.45 5.04
CA ARG A 30 1.51 15.97 4.24
C ARG A 30 1.18 17.36 3.75
N ARG A 31 2.18 18.25 3.83
CA ARG A 31 2.10 19.54 3.15
C ARG A 31 2.15 19.29 1.64
N GLU A 32 1.13 19.75 0.95
CA GLU A 32 1.01 19.64 -0.50
C GLU A 32 0.62 21.00 -1.08
N ASN A 33 1.34 21.36 -2.14
CA ASN A 33 1.34 22.70 -2.75
C ASN A 33 0.52 22.74 -4.05
N HIS A 34 0.14 21.58 -4.60
CA HIS A 34 -0.67 21.50 -5.81
C HIS A 34 -2.17 21.46 -5.46
N ALA A 35 -2.96 22.28 -6.16
CA ALA A 35 -4.42 22.26 -6.03
C ALA A 35 -4.99 20.87 -6.37
N GLY A 36 -6.04 20.45 -5.65
CA GLY A 36 -6.72 19.17 -5.88
C GLY A 36 -6.05 17.94 -5.26
N ARG A 37 -4.86 18.08 -4.65
CA ARG A 37 -4.24 16.99 -3.89
C ARG A 37 -4.59 17.08 -2.40
N GLN A 38 -4.89 15.94 -1.81
CA GLN A 38 -5.22 15.83 -0.40
C GLN A 38 -4.01 16.10 0.50
N ARG A 39 -4.25 16.79 1.61
CA ARG A 39 -3.26 17.05 2.68
C ARG A 39 -3.37 16.07 3.84
N GLU A 40 -4.50 15.37 3.92
CA GLU A 40 -4.77 14.24 4.80
C GLU A 40 -5.20 13.07 3.93
N PHE A 41 -4.65 11.88 4.18
CA PHE A 41 -5.08 10.65 3.53
C PHE A 41 -4.88 9.47 4.48
N PHE A 42 -5.68 8.42 4.31
CA PHE A 42 -5.69 7.27 5.19
C PHE A 42 -4.69 6.21 4.71
N GLN A 43 -3.85 5.72 5.62
CA GLN A 43 -2.89 4.66 5.33
C GLN A 43 -3.10 3.47 6.24
N ALA A 44 -3.03 2.28 5.66
CA ALA A 44 -2.86 1.04 6.39
C ALA A 44 -1.50 0.45 6.06
N GLY A 45 -0.81 -0.16 7.01
CA GLY A 45 0.53 -0.68 6.75
C GLY A 45 1.03 -1.60 7.84
N VAL A 46 2.21 -2.16 7.61
CA VAL A 46 2.89 -3.07 8.53
C VAL A 46 4.35 -2.67 8.68
N GLU A 47 4.92 -2.99 9.83
CA GLU A 47 6.34 -2.83 10.13
C GLU A 47 6.87 -4.12 10.76
N LEU A 48 7.93 -4.68 10.18
CA LEU A 48 8.69 -5.81 10.69
C LEU A 48 10.03 -5.29 11.23
N LEU A 49 10.22 -5.35 12.54
CA LEU A 49 11.37 -4.80 13.24
C LEU A 49 12.22 -5.92 13.86
N GLY A 50 13.53 -5.83 13.73
CA GLY A 50 14.49 -6.80 14.28
C GLY A 50 14.77 -8.00 13.38
N ALA A 51 14.25 -8.05 12.14
CA ALA A 51 14.57 -9.06 11.14
C ALA A 51 15.29 -8.43 9.94
N GLY A 52 16.53 -8.89 9.70
CA GLY A 52 17.34 -8.53 8.53
C GLY A 52 17.19 -9.51 7.37
N GLY A 53 17.66 -9.09 6.20
CA GLY A 53 17.88 -9.97 5.05
C GLY A 53 16.67 -10.21 4.13
N PRO A 54 16.90 -10.95 3.03
CA PRO A 54 15.98 -11.04 1.90
C PRO A 54 14.67 -11.77 2.22
N VAL A 55 14.67 -12.71 3.16
CA VAL A 55 13.45 -13.45 3.55
C VAL A 55 12.43 -12.52 4.22
N ALA A 56 12.90 -11.61 5.10
CA ALA A 56 12.06 -10.62 5.75
C ALA A 56 11.48 -9.61 4.74
N ASP A 57 12.28 -9.22 3.74
CA ASP A 57 11.82 -8.33 2.66
C ASP A 57 10.78 -9.03 1.76
N ALA A 58 11.00 -10.30 1.42
CA ALA A 58 10.06 -11.10 0.65
C ALA A 58 8.73 -11.33 1.39
N GLU A 59 8.76 -11.60 2.70
CA GLU A 59 7.55 -11.72 3.54
C GLU A 59 6.71 -10.44 3.46
N VAL A 60 7.34 -9.27 3.62
CA VAL A 60 6.67 -7.97 3.60
C VAL A 60 6.11 -7.63 2.22
N ILE A 61 6.85 -7.91 1.14
CA ILE A 61 6.37 -7.71 -0.22
C ILE A 61 5.20 -8.67 -0.54
N GLY A 62 5.33 -9.94 -0.19
CA GLY A 62 4.29 -10.95 -0.37
C GLY A 62 3.01 -10.59 0.37
N LEU A 63 3.13 -10.13 1.62
CA LEU A 63 2.00 -9.65 2.41
C LEU A 63 1.33 -8.41 1.78
N ALA A 64 2.11 -7.48 1.23
CA ALA A 64 1.57 -6.32 0.52
C ALA A 64 0.75 -6.74 -0.72
N ALA A 65 1.27 -7.70 -1.49
CA ALA A 65 0.60 -8.25 -2.66
C ALA A 65 -0.68 -9.00 -2.29
N ALA A 66 -0.62 -9.86 -1.25
CA ALA A 66 -1.78 -10.58 -0.74
C ALA A 66 -2.87 -9.63 -0.21
N ALA A 67 -2.48 -8.54 0.47
CA ALA A 67 -3.42 -7.53 0.94
C ALA A 67 -4.14 -6.82 -0.21
N LEU A 68 -3.45 -6.54 -1.32
CA LEU A 68 -4.08 -5.96 -2.52
C LEU A 68 -5.07 -6.93 -3.18
N GLU A 69 -4.72 -8.21 -3.28
CA GLU A 69 -5.64 -9.23 -3.80
C GLU A 69 -6.90 -9.37 -2.94
N LEU A 70 -6.72 -9.45 -1.62
CA LEU A 70 -7.82 -9.55 -0.66
C LEU A 70 -8.73 -8.32 -0.72
N ALA A 71 -8.16 -7.14 -0.98
CA ALA A 71 -8.91 -5.90 -1.19
C ALA A 71 -9.62 -5.82 -2.56
N GLY A 72 -9.53 -6.85 -3.41
CA GLY A 72 -10.19 -6.92 -4.71
C GLY A 72 -9.39 -6.33 -5.87
N ILE A 73 -8.16 -5.88 -5.66
CA ILE A 73 -7.26 -5.43 -6.73
C ILE A 73 -6.61 -6.67 -7.38
N LYS A 74 -7.24 -7.21 -8.43
CA LYS A 74 -6.76 -8.41 -9.12
C LYS A 74 -5.64 -8.17 -10.13
N ASP A 75 -5.65 -7.01 -10.79
CA ASP A 75 -4.68 -6.65 -11.82
C ASP A 75 -3.72 -5.58 -11.30
N PHE A 76 -2.57 -6.02 -10.80
CA PHE A 76 -1.49 -5.17 -10.32
C PHE A 76 -0.11 -5.76 -10.61
N ARG A 77 0.90 -4.90 -10.55
CA ARG A 77 2.32 -5.22 -10.64
C ARG A 77 3.07 -4.70 -9.41
N VAL A 78 4.06 -5.45 -8.97
CA VAL A 78 4.99 -5.05 -7.90
C VAL A 78 6.33 -4.73 -8.52
N ALA A 79 6.73 -3.46 -8.51
CA ALA A 79 8.08 -3.05 -8.88
C ALA A 79 8.99 -3.19 -7.66
N VAL A 80 10.12 -3.88 -7.80
CA VAL A 80 11.10 -4.12 -6.73
C VAL A 80 12.46 -3.59 -7.17
N GLY A 81 13.12 -2.84 -6.31
CA GLY A 81 14.47 -2.31 -6.53
C GLY A 81 15.31 -2.40 -5.27
N HIS A 82 16.55 -1.93 -5.35
CA HIS A 82 17.46 -1.89 -4.22
C HIS A 82 18.36 -0.66 -4.31
N VAL A 83 18.39 0.17 -3.26
CA VAL A 83 19.08 1.48 -3.30
C VAL A 83 20.59 1.34 -3.54
N GLU A 84 21.24 0.36 -2.90
CA GLU A 84 22.68 0.13 -3.08
C GLU A 84 23.04 -0.50 -4.44
N VAL A 85 22.12 -1.18 -5.13
CA VAL A 85 22.41 -1.72 -6.46
C VAL A 85 22.57 -0.57 -7.46
N LEU A 86 21.65 0.40 -7.46
CA LEU A 86 21.79 1.58 -8.30
C LEU A 86 23.05 2.38 -7.93
N ALA A 87 23.30 2.58 -6.62
CA ALA A 87 24.48 3.30 -6.17
C ALA A 87 25.79 2.61 -6.65
N GLY A 88 25.86 1.28 -6.55
CA GLY A 88 26.99 0.49 -7.07
C GLY A 88 27.15 0.58 -8.58
N VAL A 89 26.06 0.53 -9.35
CA VAL A 89 26.09 0.73 -10.80
C VAL A 89 26.64 2.11 -11.16
N LEU A 90 26.21 3.18 -10.48
CA LEU A 90 26.71 4.53 -10.73
C LEU A 90 28.19 4.69 -10.32
N ARG A 91 28.60 4.11 -9.19
CA ARG A 91 30.01 4.08 -8.75
C ARG A 91 30.90 3.36 -9.76
N GLY A 92 30.52 2.14 -10.16
CA GLY A 92 31.30 1.37 -11.12
C GLY A 92 31.24 1.93 -12.55
N ALA A 93 30.24 2.76 -12.84
CA ALA A 93 30.20 3.61 -14.03
C ALA A 93 31.17 4.81 -13.98
N GLY A 94 31.81 5.07 -12.83
CA GLY A 94 32.79 6.12 -12.64
C GLY A 94 32.21 7.51 -12.39
N PHE A 95 30.94 7.60 -11.97
CA PHE A 95 30.29 8.86 -11.64
C PHE A 95 30.86 9.41 -10.32
N SER A 96 31.22 10.70 -10.31
CA SER A 96 31.55 11.42 -9.07
C SER A 96 30.34 11.49 -8.13
N ALA A 97 30.55 11.81 -6.85
CA ALA A 97 29.46 11.94 -5.89
C ALA A 97 28.38 12.95 -6.34
N ALA A 98 28.81 14.07 -6.95
CA ALA A 98 27.89 15.07 -7.49
C ALA A 98 27.08 14.53 -8.68
N GLU A 99 27.71 13.77 -9.58
CA GLU A 99 27.02 13.17 -10.73
C GLU A 99 26.08 12.03 -10.29
N GLN A 100 26.44 11.27 -9.24
CA GLN A 100 25.57 10.27 -8.64
C GLN A 100 24.29 10.90 -8.09
N GLU A 101 24.41 12.04 -7.42
CA GLU A 101 23.25 12.76 -6.91
C GLU A 101 22.39 13.31 -8.05
N GLN A 102 23.00 13.91 -9.08
CA GLN A 102 22.28 14.34 -10.28
C GLN A 102 21.58 13.17 -10.99
N ALA A 103 22.21 12.01 -11.06
CA ALA A 103 21.63 10.80 -11.62
C ALA A 103 20.42 10.32 -10.81
N LYS A 104 20.53 10.27 -9.48
CA LYS A 104 19.40 9.90 -8.60
C LYS A 104 18.22 10.87 -8.76
N ILE A 105 18.50 12.17 -8.84
CA ILE A 105 17.46 13.19 -9.09
C ILE A 105 16.80 12.94 -10.45
N ALA A 106 17.58 12.80 -11.52
CA ALA A 106 17.05 12.57 -12.86
C ALA A 106 16.22 11.29 -12.96
N LEU A 107 16.71 10.19 -12.39
CA LEU A 107 15.99 8.91 -12.38
C LEU A 107 14.74 8.95 -11.49
N GLY A 108 14.81 9.61 -10.34
CA GLY A 108 13.69 9.75 -9.42
C GLY A 108 12.57 10.65 -9.95
N SER A 109 12.90 11.71 -10.69
CA SER A 109 11.92 12.56 -11.39
C SER A 109 11.51 12.03 -12.76
N LYS A 110 12.08 10.90 -13.19
CA LYS A 110 11.94 10.32 -14.54
C LYS A 110 12.32 11.33 -15.65
N ASP A 111 13.28 12.21 -15.39
CA ASP A 111 13.92 13.09 -16.38
C ASP A 111 14.96 12.30 -17.20
N LEU A 112 14.46 11.59 -18.22
CA LEU A 112 15.27 10.72 -19.07
C LEU A 112 16.27 11.52 -19.92
N VAL A 113 15.96 12.78 -20.24
CA VAL A 113 16.85 13.65 -21.01
C VAL A 113 18.08 14.04 -20.18
N ALA A 114 17.86 14.42 -18.91
CA ALA A 114 18.96 14.70 -18.00
C ALA A 114 19.80 13.43 -17.74
N TRP A 115 19.14 12.28 -17.58
CA TRP A 115 19.82 11.00 -17.42
C TRP A 115 20.74 10.67 -18.62
N GLU A 116 20.21 10.71 -19.84
CA GLU A 116 20.99 10.41 -21.05
C GLU A 116 22.18 11.36 -21.22
N ARG A 117 22.00 12.66 -20.91
CA ARG A 117 23.10 13.64 -20.91
C ARG A 117 24.20 13.31 -19.90
N LEU A 118 23.85 12.82 -18.72
CA LEU A 118 24.83 12.39 -17.72
C LEU A 118 25.59 11.14 -18.20
N VAL A 119 24.88 10.15 -18.74
CA VAL A 119 25.50 8.93 -19.28
C VAL A 119 26.48 9.24 -20.40
N LEU A 120 26.14 10.18 -21.29
CA LEU A 120 27.03 10.62 -22.38
C LEU A 120 28.34 11.23 -21.86
N LYS A 121 28.30 11.97 -20.74
CA LYS A 121 29.48 12.57 -20.09
C LYS A 121 30.35 11.58 -19.34
N SER A 122 29.83 10.40 -19.00
CA SER A 122 30.61 9.36 -18.29
C SER A 122 31.85 8.93 -19.10
N ARG A 123 32.87 8.43 -18.40
CA ARG A 123 34.13 7.93 -19.02
C ARG A 123 34.03 6.48 -19.49
N LEU A 124 32.83 5.92 -19.54
CA LEU A 124 32.63 4.52 -19.91
C LEU A 124 32.85 4.27 -21.41
N PRO A 125 33.31 3.05 -21.77
CA PRO A 125 33.18 2.51 -23.12
C PRO A 125 31.75 2.60 -23.69
N GLN A 126 31.61 2.68 -25.01
CA GLN A 126 30.32 2.92 -25.68
C GLN A 126 29.29 1.81 -25.43
N ASP A 127 29.72 0.55 -25.38
CA ASP A 127 28.90 -0.61 -25.01
C ASP A 127 28.30 -0.44 -23.60
N ARG A 128 29.10 -0.02 -22.62
CA ARG A 128 28.65 0.21 -21.24
C ARG A 128 27.76 1.44 -21.11
N LYS A 129 28.02 2.50 -21.88
CA LYS A 129 27.11 3.66 -21.96
C LYS A 129 25.74 3.26 -22.47
N ARG A 130 25.65 2.36 -23.45
CA ARG A 130 24.34 1.85 -23.95
C ARG A 130 23.58 1.09 -22.88
N VAL A 131 24.27 0.21 -22.13
CA VAL A 131 23.64 -0.52 -21.00
C VAL A 131 23.09 0.47 -19.99
N LEU A 132 23.91 1.43 -19.55
CA LEU A 132 23.53 2.43 -18.56
C LEU A 132 22.38 3.34 -19.05
N ALA A 133 22.47 3.86 -20.28
CA ALA A 133 21.40 4.68 -20.87
C ALA A 133 20.07 3.92 -20.94
N SER A 134 20.11 2.61 -21.18
CA SER A 134 18.90 1.78 -21.27
C SER A 134 18.25 1.45 -19.93
N LEU A 135 18.92 1.70 -18.79
CA LEU A 135 18.49 1.28 -17.46
C LEU A 135 17.03 1.66 -17.11
N PRO A 136 16.53 2.89 -17.38
CA PRO A 136 15.15 3.28 -17.07
C PRO A 136 14.08 2.56 -17.90
N TYR A 137 14.48 1.95 -19.02
CA TYR A 137 13.58 1.27 -19.95
C TYR A 137 13.63 -0.27 -19.78
N ARG A 138 14.46 -0.77 -18.87
CA ARG A 138 14.77 -2.20 -18.73
C ARG A 138 14.27 -2.73 -17.40
N ASN A 139 12.94 -2.79 -17.30
CA ASN A 139 12.23 -3.48 -16.21
C ASN A 139 11.96 -4.93 -16.64
N GLY A 140 12.00 -5.88 -15.72
CA GLY A 140 11.88 -7.30 -16.09
C GLY A 140 12.04 -8.25 -14.91
N GLY A 141 12.51 -9.46 -15.17
CA GLY A 141 12.83 -10.44 -14.14
C GLY A 141 14.30 -10.41 -13.73
N ILE A 142 14.81 -11.58 -13.35
CA ILE A 142 16.19 -11.76 -12.88
C ILE A 142 17.24 -11.35 -13.92
N GLU A 143 16.91 -11.41 -15.21
CA GLU A 143 17.81 -11.02 -16.31
C GLU A 143 18.21 -9.54 -16.27
N VAL A 144 17.45 -8.70 -15.56
CA VAL A 144 17.81 -7.29 -15.31
C VAL A 144 19.07 -7.20 -14.47
N LEU A 145 19.24 -8.09 -13.49
CA LEU A 145 20.38 -8.09 -12.58
C LEU A 145 21.66 -8.54 -13.30
N GLU A 146 21.56 -9.55 -14.16
CA GLU A 146 22.71 -10.07 -14.92
C GLU A 146 23.35 -8.99 -15.80
N ARG A 147 22.53 -8.13 -16.42
CA ARG A 147 23.00 -7.06 -17.32
C ARG A 147 23.82 -5.98 -16.63
N VAL A 148 23.56 -5.73 -15.35
CA VAL A 148 24.26 -4.69 -14.59
C VAL A 148 25.40 -5.25 -13.74
N ARG A 149 25.52 -6.58 -13.64
CA ARG A 149 26.51 -7.27 -12.80
C ARG A 149 27.93 -6.80 -13.11
N ASP A 150 28.29 -6.66 -14.39
CA ASP A 150 29.63 -6.20 -14.82
C ASP A 150 29.91 -4.71 -14.57
N LEU A 151 28.88 -3.94 -14.25
CA LEU A 151 29.00 -2.54 -13.86
C LEU A 151 29.21 -2.38 -12.36
N ILE A 152 28.98 -3.40 -11.55
CA ILE A 152 29.10 -3.36 -10.09
C ILE A 152 30.46 -3.91 -9.68
N ARG A 153 31.24 -3.09 -8.96
CA ARG A 153 32.60 -3.45 -8.53
C ARG A 153 32.77 -3.56 -7.02
N ASP A 154 31.93 -2.88 -6.25
CA ASP A 154 32.02 -2.90 -4.80
C ASP A 154 31.24 -4.07 -4.19
N GLU A 155 31.84 -4.66 -3.14
CA GLU A 155 31.33 -5.83 -2.45
C GLU A 155 29.91 -5.61 -1.87
N SER A 156 29.65 -4.40 -1.35
CA SER A 156 28.34 -4.01 -0.81
C SER A 156 27.22 -4.10 -1.86
N ALA A 157 27.44 -3.55 -3.05
CA ALA A 157 26.47 -3.61 -4.13
C ALA A 157 26.35 -5.02 -4.75
N GLN A 158 27.42 -5.83 -4.73
CA GLN A 158 27.34 -7.24 -5.11
C GLN A 158 26.46 -8.02 -4.14
N ALA A 159 26.67 -7.87 -2.83
CA ALA A 159 25.81 -8.46 -1.81
C ALA A 159 24.35 -7.99 -1.93
N SER A 160 24.14 -6.74 -2.31
CA SER A 160 22.81 -6.18 -2.58
C SER A 160 22.12 -6.79 -3.81
N LEU A 161 22.89 -7.08 -4.86
CA LEU A 161 22.39 -7.77 -6.05
C LEU A 161 21.99 -9.22 -5.73
N GLU A 162 22.78 -9.90 -4.91
CA GLU A 162 22.45 -11.23 -4.40
C GLU A 162 21.21 -11.20 -3.48
N SER A 163 21.12 -10.21 -2.60
CA SER A 163 19.94 -10.00 -1.75
C SER A 163 18.67 -9.83 -2.60
N LEU A 164 18.72 -8.95 -3.62
CA LEU A 164 17.60 -8.75 -4.55
C LEU A 164 17.26 -10.01 -5.35
N SER A 165 18.26 -10.82 -5.73
CA SER A 165 18.05 -12.12 -6.38
C SER A 165 17.31 -13.10 -5.46
N ARG A 166 17.71 -13.18 -4.18
CA ARG A 166 17.03 -14.03 -3.19
C ARG A 166 15.61 -13.57 -2.89
N VAL A 167 15.35 -12.26 -2.86
CA VAL A 167 13.99 -11.73 -2.74
C VAL A 167 13.16 -12.16 -3.95
N TRP A 168 13.70 -12.02 -5.16
CA TRP A 168 13.03 -12.42 -6.39
C TRP A 168 12.65 -13.91 -6.41
N GLU A 169 13.56 -14.78 -5.99
CA GLU A 169 13.30 -16.22 -5.82
C GLU A 169 12.23 -16.48 -4.77
N SER A 170 12.34 -15.87 -3.58
CA SER A 170 11.39 -16.06 -2.49
C SER A 170 9.97 -15.59 -2.85
N LEU A 171 9.82 -14.59 -3.73
CA LEU A 171 8.51 -14.17 -4.22
C LEU A 171 7.80 -15.25 -5.05
N ALA A 172 8.52 -16.24 -5.57
CA ALA A 172 7.92 -17.40 -6.23
C ALA A 172 7.20 -18.29 -5.20
N ASP A 173 7.82 -18.51 -4.04
CA ASP A 173 7.24 -19.30 -2.94
C ASP A 173 5.95 -18.68 -2.38
N PHE A 174 5.86 -17.34 -2.39
CA PHE A 174 4.64 -16.61 -2.04
C PHE A 174 3.60 -16.54 -3.18
N GLY A 175 3.89 -17.06 -4.38
CA GLY A 175 2.99 -17.04 -5.53
C GLY A 175 2.88 -15.70 -6.26
N PHE A 176 3.79 -14.75 -5.98
CA PHE A 176 3.73 -13.39 -6.53
C PHE A 176 4.82 -13.04 -7.55
N GLN A 177 5.78 -13.92 -7.81
CA GLN A 177 6.84 -13.66 -8.80
C GLN A 177 6.30 -13.27 -10.18
N GLY A 178 5.23 -13.91 -10.65
CA GLY A 178 4.60 -13.59 -11.95
C GLY A 178 3.99 -12.19 -12.02
N ARG A 179 3.81 -11.51 -10.88
CA ARG A 179 3.33 -10.12 -10.76
C ARG A 179 4.43 -9.14 -10.36
N ALA A 180 5.60 -9.63 -9.97
CA ALA A 180 6.75 -8.81 -9.64
C ALA A 180 7.56 -8.46 -10.89
N GLY A 181 8.27 -7.34 -10.82
CA GLY A 181 9.26 -6.93 -11.80
C GLY A 181 10.37 -6.14 -11.11
N ILE A 182 11.61 -6.38 -11.51
CA ILE A 182 12.78 -5.66 -11.06
C ILE A 182 12.87 -4.33 -11.82
N ASP A 183 12.95 -3.23 -11.07
CA ASP A 183 13.25 -1.88 -11.57
C ASP A 183 14.39 -1.30 -10.73
N LEU A 184 15.60 -1.27 -11.31
CA LEU A 184 16.80 -0.73 -10.66
C LEU A 184 16.81 0.80 -10.57
N THR A 185 15.87 1.47 -11.24
CA THR A 185 15.66 2.92 -11.18
C THR A 185 14.56 3.31 -10.19
N LEU A 186 13.98 2.33 -9.47
CA LEU A 186 12.98 2.57 -8.45
C LEU A 186 13.63 3.29 -7.27
N LEU A 187 13.42 4.61 -7.22
CA LEU A 187 13.86 5.48 -6.14
C LEU A 187 12.63 6.00 -5.41
N ARG A 188 12.51 5.67 -4.12
CA ARG A 188 11.49 6.27 -3.27
C ARG A 188 11.98 7.61 -2.73
N GLY A 189 11.11 8.61 -2.68
CA GLY A 189 11.43 9.97 -2.21
C GLY A 189 11.71 10.10 -0.71
N LEU A 190 12.06 9.01 -0.02
CA LEU A 190 12.40 9.00 1.40
C LEU A 190 13.83 8.48 1.54
N GLU A 191 14.75 9.36 1.94
CA GLU A 191 16.18 9.07 2.05
C GLU A 191 16.54 8.07 3.15
N TYR A 192 15.56 7.59 3.92
CA TYR A 192 15.81 6.63 5.00
C TYR A 192 15.89 5.16 4.54
N TYR A 193 15.57 4.85 3.28
CA TYR A 193 15.69 3.49 2.77
C TYR A 193 17.16 3.09 2.62
N THR A 194 17.47 1.86 3.01
CA THR A 194 18.84 1.33 3.15
C THR A 194 19.05 0.05 2.33
N GLY A 195 18.00 -0.53 1.77
CA GLY A 195 18.08 -1.78 1.01
C GLY A 195 16.99 -1.89 -0.04
N ILE A 196 16.24 -3.00 0.01
CA ILE A 196 15.10 -3.26 -0.87
C ILE A 196 14.08 -2.13 -0.77
N VAL A 197 13.56 -1.71 -1.92
CA VAL A 197 12.41 -0.82 -2.03
C VAL A 197 11.42 -1.41 -3.00
N PHE A 198 10.13 -1.13 -2.80
CA PHE A 198 9.10 -1.61 -3.72
C PHE A 198 7.89 -0.70 -3.76
N GLU A 199 7.16 -0.78 -4.88
CA GLU A 199 5.90 -0.09 -5.09
C GLU A 199 4.93 -0.99 -5.86
N CYS A 200 3.64 -0.91 -5.53
CA CYS A 200 2.59 -1.67 -6.21
C CYS A 200 1.71 -0.75 -7.04
N TYR A 201 1.49 -1.13 -8.29
CA TYR A 201 0.73 -0.37 -9.29
C TYR A 201 -0.43 -1.20 -9.79
N ALA A 202 -1.64 -0.63 -9.81
CA ALA A 202 -2.81 -1.27 -10.42
C ALA A 202 -3.02 -0.78 -11.85
N ALA A 203 -3.56 -1.66 -12.71
CA ALA A 203 -3.93 -1.29 -14.07
C ALA A 203 -4.93 -0.11 -14.08
N GLY A 204 -4.71 0.87 -14.96
CA GLY A 204 -5.55 2.05 -15.07
C GLY A 204 -5.32 3.13 -13.99
N VAL A 205 -4.33 2.94 -13.11
CA VAL A 205 -3.99 3.90 -12.04
C VAL A 205 -2.57 4.43 -12.24
N GLY A 206 -2.43 5.74 -12.47
CA GLY A 206 -1.16 6.40 -12.74
C GLY A 206 -0.30 6.71 -11.51
N TYR A 207 -0.57 6.07 -10.37
CA TYR A 207 0.14 6.28 -9.12
C TYR A 207 0.22 4.97 -8.32
N PRO A 208 1.24 4.79 -7.45
CA PRO A 208 1.36 3.58 -6.65
C PRO A 208 0.27 3.53 -5.56
N LEU A 209 -0.32 2.35 -5.37
CA LEU A 209 -1.30 2.03 -4.33
C LEU A 209 -0.62 1.63 -3.02
N CYS A 210 0.51 0.95 -3.14
CA CYS A 210 1.34 0.50 -2.02
C CYS A 210 2.78 0.93 -2.27
N GLY A 211 3.53 1.13 -1.20
CA GLY A 211 4.98 1.08 -1.31
C GLY A 211 5.64 0.90 0.05
N GLY A 212 6.85 0.37 0.00
CA GLY A 212 7.57 -0.08 1.18
C GLY A 212 9.05 -0.29 0.90
N GLY A 213 9.74 -0.86 1.87
CA GLY A 213 11.15 -1.19 1.78
C GLY A 213 11.86 -1.27 3.12
N ARG A 214 13.16 -1.55 3.06
CA ARG A 214 14.08 -1.73 4.17
C ARG A 214 14.70 -0.41 4.65
N TYR A 215 14.71 -0.17 5.95
CA TYR A 215 15.14 1.09 6.59
C TYR A 215 15.92 0.87 7.90
N ASP A 216 16.98 0.07 7.86
CA ASP A 216 17.74 -0.39 9.04
C ASP A 216 18.32 0.75 9.91
N CYS A 217 18.52 1.93 9.31
CA CYS A 217 19.06 3.10 10.02
C CYS A 217 17.98 4.04 10.60
N LEU A 218 16.68 3.80 10.42
CA LEU A 218 15.67 4.75 10.92
C LEU A 218 15.60 4.77 12.45
N LEU A 219 15.72 3.60 13.08
CA LEU A 219 15.57 3.44 14.54
C LEU A 219 16.75 4.06 15.31
N SER A 220 17.92 4.20 14.68
CA SER A 220 19.10 4.82 15.29
C SER A 220 18.88 6.29 15.67
N LYS A 221 17.88 6.96 15.06
CA LYS A 221 17.47 8.33 15.40
C LYS A 221 16.78 8.44 16.75
N PHE A 222 16.29 7.33 17.31
CA PHE A 222 15.50 7.31 18.55
C PHE A 222 16.07 6.38 19.63
N GLY A 223 17.05 5.53 19.30
CA GLY A 223 17.63 4.55 20.21
C GLY A 223 18.55 3.57 19.49
N PRO A 224 18.73 2.34 19.98
CA PRO A 224 19.54 1.32 19.31
C PRO A 224 19.02 1.02 17.89
N SER A 225 19.96 0.83 16.95
CA SER A 225 19.63 0.42 15.58
C SER A 225 19.14 -1.03 15.56
N LEU A 226 18.05 -1.27 14.83
CA LEU A 226 17.55 -2.60 14.51
C LEU A 226 17.20 -2.63 13.02
N PRO A 227 17.45 -3.75 12.32
CA PRO A 227 17.02 -3.90 10.95
C PRO A 227 15.50 -3.86 10.88
N ALA A 228 14.96 -3.23 9.84
CA ALA A 228 13.53 -3.02 9.73
C ALA A 228 13.07 -2.92 8.28
N THR A 229 11.89 -3.45 7.98
CA THR A 229 11.27 -3.40 6.66
C THR A 229 9.75 -3.37 6.82
N GLY A 230 9.04 -2.77 5.87
CA GLY A 230 7.60 -2.55 6.00
C GLY A 230 6.99 -1.93 4.76
N PHE A 231 5.66 -1.75 4.79
CA PHE A 231 4.93 -1.12 3.70
C PHE A 231 3.74 -0.30 4.19
N ALA A 232 3.27 0.59 3.33
CA ALA A 232 2.02 1.29 3.51
C ALA A 232 1.17 1.23 2.23
N LEU A 233 -0.08 0.82 2.40
CA LEU A 233 -1.18 1.00 1.46
C LEU A 233 -1.78 2.40 1.66
N VAL A 234 -2.09 3.09 0.57
CA VAL A 234 -2.85 4.34 0.60
C VAL A 234 -4.30 4.00 0.30
N ILE A 235 -5.15 4.05 1.32
CA ILE A 235 -6.51 3.53 1.26
C ILE A 235 -7.37 4.36 0.29
N ASP A 236 -7.27 5.69 0.32
CA ASP A 236 -7.97 6.57 -0.63
C ASP A 236 -7.69 6.20 -2.08
N ARG A 237 -6.42 5.93 -2.40
CA ARG A 237 -5.98 5.52 -3.75
C ARG A 237 -6.53 4.14 -4.14
N LEU A 238 -6.58 3.23 -3.17
CA LEU A 238 -7.12 1.89 -3.36
C LEU A 238 -8.63 1.94 -3.62
N LEU A 239 -9.38 2.77 -2.88
CA LEU A 239 -10.79 3.01 -3.11
C LEU A 239 -11.04 3.61 -4.50
N THR A 240 -10.28 4.63 -4.92
CA THR A 240 -10.37 5.18 -6.28
C THR A 240 -10.08 4.13 -7.36
N ALA A 241 -9.16 3.19 -7.10
CA ALA A 241 -8.86 2.09 -8.01
C ALA A 241 -10.01 1.06 -8.09
N LEU A 242 -10.74 0.84 -6.99
CA LEU A 242 -11.90 -0.05 -6.92
C LEU A 242 -13.17 0.57 -7.52
N GLU A 243 -13.46 1.85 -7.25
CA GLU A 243 -14.61 2.58 -7.80
C GLU A 243 -14.63 2.57 -9.33
N ARG A 244 -13.45 2.63 -9.97
CA ARG A 244 -13.33 2.52 -11.43
C ARG A 244 -13.71 1.13 -11.98
N ARG A 245 -13.74 0.11 -11.14
CA ARG A 245 -13.95 -1.31 -11.50
C ARG A 245 -15.29 -1.84 -10.99
N SER A 246 -15.83 -1.29 -9.90
CA SER A 246 -17.06 -1.74 -9.27
C SER A 246 -18.26 -0.91 -9.72
N ALA A 247 -19.37 -1.60 -9.98
CA ALA A 247 -20.70 -1.01 -9.96
C ALA A 247 -20.99 -0.40 -8.57
N ALA A 248 -21.97 0.51 -8.51
CA ALA A 248 -22.36 1.32 -7.35
C ALA A 248 -22.14 0.62 -5.99
N VAL A 249 -21.59 1.37 -5.02
CA VAL A 249 -21.59 0.96 -3.61
C VAL A 249 -23.02 0.60 -3.25
N GLU A 250 -23.27 -0.65 -2.85
CA GLU A 250 -24.58 -1.04 -2.37
C GLU A 250 -24.93 -0.18 -1.16
N GLU A 251 -25.95 0.66 -1.28
CA GLU A 251 -26.45 1.41 -0.14
C GLU A 251 -26.92 0.42 0.91
N GLN A 252 -26.44 0.60 2.14
CA GLN A 252 -26.92 -0.18 3.27
C GLN A 252 -28.39 0.15 3.51
N VAL A 253 -29.27 -0.77 3.10
CA VAL A 253 -30.70 -0.70 3.41
C VAL A 253 -30.95 -1.36 4.76
N PRO A 254 -31.86 -0.83 5.60
CA PRO A 254 -32.32 -1.52 6.80
C PRO A 254 -32.91 -2.89 6.47
N ASP A 255 -32.80 -3.85 7.38
CA ASP A 255 -33.44 -5.16 7.28
C ASP A 255 -34.96 -5.03 7.49
N TYR A 256 -35.36 -4.17 8.44
CA TYR A 256 -36.76 -3.94 8.81
C TYR A 256 -37.13 -2.47 8.79
N PHE A 257 -38.34 -2.19 8.32
CA PHE A 257 -39.05 -0.94 8.55
C PHE A 257 -40.27 -1.21 9.44
N ILE A 258 -40.38 -0.50 10.56
CA ILE A 258 -41.47 -0.68 11.52
C ILE A 258 -42.30 0.59 11.60
N THR A 259 -43.59 0.48 11.36
CA THR A 259 -44.59 1.55 11.50
C THR A 259 -45.75 1.06 12.35
N GLY A 260 -46.57 1.95 12.90
CA GLY A 260 -47.69 1.57 13.74
C GLY A 260 -48.25 2.74 14.54
N ASP A 261 -49.48 2.57 15.05
CA ASP A 261 -50.22 3.63 15.73
C ASP A 261 -49.73 3.86 17.17
N ASP A 262 -49.22 2.81 17.84
CA ASP A 262 -48.61 2.91 19.16
C ASP A 262 -47.08 2.89 19.10
N LEU A 263 -46.49 4.08 19.23
CA LEU A 263 -45.05 4.25 19.27
C LEU A 263 -44.37 3.43 20.37
N ARG A 264 -45.03 3.14 21.50
CA ARG A 264 -44.41 2.31 22.56
C ARG A 264 -44.20 0.88 22.09
N SER A 265 -45.21 0.28 21.47
CA SER A 265 -45.11 -1.07 20.91
C SER A 265 -44.16 -1.14 19.71
N VAL A 266 -44.20 -0.12 18.84
CA VAL A 266 -43.24 0.03 17.73
C VAL A 266 -41.80 0.09 18.25
N PHE A 267 -41.51 0.93 19.25
CA PHE A 267 -40.16 1.03 19.82
C PHE A 267 -39.74 -0.24 20.56
N ARG A 268 -40.66 -0.93 21.24
CA ARG A 268 -40.36 -2.23 21.86
C ARG A 268 -39.96 -3.26 20.80
N LYS A 269 -40.72 -3.37 19.71
CA LYS A 269 -40.40 -4.31 18.65
C LYS A 269 -39.10 -3.96 17.92
N ALA A 270 -38.87 -2.67 17.69
CA ALA A 270 -37.61 -2.20 17.12
C ALA A 270 -36.42 -2.53 18.02
N LYS A 271 -36.57 -2.42 19.33
CA LYS A 271 -35.53 -2.79 20.30
C LYS A 271 -35.24 -4.30 20.25
N GLU A 272 -36.27 -5.14 20.29
CA GLU A 272 -36.12 -6.61 20.19
C GLU A 272 -35.33 -7.01 18.94
N LEU A 273 -35.72 -6.49 17.77
CA LEU A 273 -35.06 -6.81 16.51
C LEU A 273 -33.62 -6.28 16.44
N ARG A 274 -33.34 -5.12 17.05
CA ARG A 274 -31.96 -4.60 17.18
C ARG A 274 -31.12 -5.45 18.12
N GLU A 275 -31.70 -5.98 19.20
CA GLU A 275 -31.02 -6.91 20.12
C GLU A 275 -30.72 -8.26 19.46
N GLU A 276 -31.52 -8.67 18.47
CA GLU A 276 -31.26 -9.82 17.60
C GLU A 276 -30.19 -9.55 16.52
N GLY A 277 -29.74 -8.30 16.37
CA GLY A 277 -28.67 -7.89 15.44
C GLY A 277 -29.14 -7.30 14.12
N PHE A 278 -30.45 -7.09 13.93
CA PHE A 278 -31.00 -6.48 12.72
C PHE A 278 -30.86 -4.96 12.68
N ILE A 279 -30.74 -4.41 11.48
CA ILE A 279 -30.80 -2.97 11.20
C ILE A 279 -32.25 -2.58 11.01
N VAL A 280 -32.77 -1.78 11.94
CA VAL A 280 -34.20 -1.46 12.00
C VAL A 280 -34.43 0.05 11.89
N GLU A 281 -35.20 0.44 10.88
CA GLU A 281 -35.75 1.79 10.72
C GLU A 281 -37.16 1.85 11.30
N VAL A 282 -37.44 2.93 12.03
CA VAL A 282 -38.77 3.18 12.60
C VAL A 282 -39.40 4.36 11.86
N ASP A 283 -40.67 4.25 11.52
CA ASP A 283 -41.44 5.36 10.96
C ASP A 283 -41.64 6.46 12.00
N VAL A 284 -41.01 7.61 11.79
CA VAL A 284 -41.10 8.79 12.66
C VAL A 284 -41.88 9.94 12.05
N SER A 285 -42.47 9.74 10.86
CA SER A 285 -43.14 10.83 10.13
C SER A 285 -44.67 10.72 10.14
N GLU A 286 -45.23 9.90 11.04
CA GLU A 286 -46.69 9.70 11.20
C GLU A 286 -47.39 9.44 9.85
N ARG A 287 -46.73 8.72 8.95
CA ARG A 287 -47.26 8.42 7.62
C ARG A 287 -48.50 7.56 7.75
N SER A 288 -49.45 7.73 6.83
CA SER A 288 -50.49 6.72 6.69
C SER A 288 -49.84 5.36 6.36
N ARG A 289 -50.49 4.26 6.75
CA ARG A 289 -49.98 2.90 6.50
C ARG A 289 -49.57 2.67 5.04
N GLN A 290 -50.36 3.16 4.09
CA GLN A 290 -50.06 3.03 2.66
C GLN A 290 -48.81 3.82 2.25
N GLU A 291 -48.65 5.04 2.77
CA GLU A 291 -47.47 5.87 2.51
C GLU A 291 -46.21 5.30 3.15
N ALA A 292 -46.33 4.72 4.35
CA ALA A 292 -45.25 4.07 5.07
C ALA A 292 -44.73 2.83 4.33
N ILE A 293 -45.64 1.97 3.86
CA ILE A 293 -45.32 0.80 3.03
C ILE A 293 -44.68 1.24 1.71
N ALA A 294 -45.25 2.26 1.05
CA ALA A 294 -44.71 2.77 -0.21
C ALA A 294 -43.31 3.39 -0.03
N TYR A 295 -43.06 4.07 1.08
CA TYR A 295 -41.75 4.60 1.44
C TYR A 295 -40.72 3.48 1.60
N ALA A 296 -41.01 2.48 2.44
CA ALA A 296 -40.10 1.36 2.68
C ALA A 296 -39.83 0.54 1.41
N SER A 297 -40.86 0.34 0.58
CA SER A 297 -40.75 -0.34 -0.71
C SER A 297 -39.86 0.43 -1.69
N ARG A 298 -40.01 1.77 -1.80
CA ARG A 298 -39.14 2.60 -2.65
C ARG A 298 -37.69 2.59 -2.19
N LYS A 299 -37.45 2.47 -0.88
CA LYS A 299 -36.11 2.40 -0.27
C LYS A 299 -35.50 0.99 -0.35
N GLY A 300 -36.25 0.01 -0.84
CA GLY A 300 -35.77 -1.37 -0.98
C GLY A 300 -35.64 -2.13 0.35
N ILE A 301 -36.37 -1.72 1.39
CA ILE A 301 -36.35 -2.41 2.69
C ILE A 301 -37.10 -3.74 2.56
N PRO A 302 -36.47 -4.89 2.87
CA PRO A 302 -37.02 -6.20 2.55
C PRO A 302 -38.18 -6.61 3.48
N GLN A 303 -38.21 -6.15 4.73
CA GLN A 303 -39.25 -6.48 5.70
C GLN A 303 -39.97 -5.23 6.21
N ILE A 304 -41.30 -5.24 6.14
CA ILE A 304 -42.15 -4.16 6.64
C ILE A 304 -43.06 -4.70 7.73
N LEU A 305 -42.92 -4.21 8.95
CA LEU A 305 -43.75 -4.59 10.09
C LEU A 305 -44.70 -3.44 10.44
N VAL A 306 -46.00 -3.74 10.48
CA VAL A 306 -47.02 -2.81 10.92
C VAL A 306 -47.51 -3.29 12.29
N ILE A 307 -47.25 -2.50 13.33
CA ILE A 307 -47.69 -2.78 14.69
C ILE A 307 -49.04 -2.13 14.89
N GLU A 308 -50.08 -2.95 14.83
CA GLU A 308 -51.44 -2.53 15.20
C GLU A 308 -51.60 -2.69 16.72
N ASN A 309 -52.40 -1.81 17.34
CA ASN A 309 -52.75 -1.98 18.75
C ASN A 309 -53.41 -3.35 18.94
N SER A 310 -52.73 -4.25 19.66
CA SER A 310 -53.32 -5.52 20.07
C SER A 310 -54.38 -5.26 21.14
N GLU A 311 -55.63 -5.08 20.73
CA GLU A 311 -56.65 -5.95 21.30
C GLU A 311 -56.58 -7.27 20.54
N THR A 312 -56.18 -8.31 21.26
CA THR A 312 -56.03 -9.70 20.83
C THR A 312 -57.08 -10.13 19.79
N VAL A 313 -56.65 -10.53 18.59
CA VAL A 313 -57.42 -11.50 17.78
C VAL A 313 -56.44 -12.40 17.04
N GLU A 314 -56.41 -13.68 17.40
CA GLU A 314 -55.92 -14.73 16.51
C GLU A 314 -56.71 -14.69 15.19
N ARG A 315 -56.01 -14.53 14.06
CA ARG A 315 -56.28 -15.23 12.79
C ARG A 315 -55.18 -14.99 11.76
#